data_AF-A0A9J7M435-F1
#
_entry.id   AF-A0A9J7M435-F1
#
_cell.length_a   1.000
_cell.length_b   1.000
_cell.length_c   1.000
_cell.angle_alpha   90.00
_cell.angle_beta   90.00
_cell.angle_gamma   90.00
#
_symmetry.space_group_name_H-M   'P 1'
#
loop_
_entity.id
_entity.type
_entity.pdbx_description
1 polymer ?
#
loop_
_entity_poly.entity_id
_entity_poly.type
_entity_poly.pdbx_seq_one_letter_code
_entity_poly.pdbx_strand_id
1 'polypeptide(L)'
;MGYSVRTVLDWAYGGVDHSIPGNGGQECSDFIGGTQRIVETVFFMVLGSGLLYFGYKSIARDPGLPSKYDRTDPTIKRVLLVMLCMTFGIETGFKFASGEVIYLLNPCHLVTMVQIYLLAAPPSQSSTVVFRLGMHWGHGPILALLFPVLNTRLLPFEPEVYYIQHVLIYFVVPPYLLWMGGAYTVERVSDLRWSIISLGIQYTYHFGPLQLFAYLTQVNLNNMLCPAISDPFHGQYWRCWSLFHQPFLTFCHNKIYTAMVMGILSPFRKPSKVNGDTGKLE
;
A
#
# COMPACT_ATOMS: atom_id res chain seq x y z
N MET A 1 -7.64 22.51 27.00
CA MET A 1 -6.33 22.56 26.33
C MET A 1 -6.55 22.35 24.84
N GLY A 2 -6.58 23.43 24.07
CA GLY A 2 -6.62 23.32 22.60
C GLY A 2 -5.19 23.45 22.08
N TYR A 3 -4.73 22.49 21.28
CA TYR A 3 -3.51 22.66 20.50
C TYR A 3 -3.72 23.77 19.47
N SER A 4 -2.73 24.64 19.29
CA SER A 4 -2.80 25.64 18.22
C SER A 4 -2.66 24.95 16.86
N VAL A 5 -3.31 25.48 15.82
CA VAL A 5 -3.14 24.97 14.44
C VAL A 5 -1.67 24.92 14.05
N ARG A 6 -0.89 25.92 14.47
CA ARG A 6 0.56 25.97 14.25
C ARG A 6 1.29 24.76 14.83
N THR A 7 0.95 24.35 16.05
CA THR A 7 1.53 23.16 16.70
C THR A 7 1.20 21.88 15.93
N VAL A 8 -0.03 21.76 15.42
CA VAL A 8 -0.44 20.60 14.60
C VAL A 8 0.33 20.56 13.28
N LEU A 9 0.49 21.70 12.61
CA LEU A 9 1.25 21.78 11.36
C LEU A 9 2.74 21.48 11.57
N ASP A 10 3.30 21.92 12.69
CA ASP A 10 4.69 21.66 13.08
C ASP A 10 4.97 20.16 13.25
N TRP A 11 4.09 19.43 13.93
CA TRP A 11 4.18 17.97 14.00
C TRP A 11 3.88 17.28 12.66
N ALA A 12 2.98 17.86 11.86
CA ALA A 12 2.59 17.27 10.58
C ALA A 12 3.76 17.24 9.59
N TYR A 13 4.42 18.38 9.37
CA TYR A 13 5.47 18.50 8.37
C TYR A 13 6.56 19.54 8.69
N GLY A 14 6.56 20.13 9.89
CA GLY A 14 7.49 21.21 10.27
C GLY A 14 8.95 20.78 10.33
N GLY A 15 9.21 19.48 10.53
CA GLY A 15 10.57 18.94 10.56
C GLY A 15 11.05 18.31 9.24
N VAL A 16 10.29 18.44 8.15
CA VAL A 16 10.73 17.97 6.83
C VAL A 16 11.90 18.83 6.34
N ASP A 17 13.08 18.22 6.21
CA ASP A 17 14.28 18.89 5.71
C ASP A 17 14.32 18.89 4.17
N HIS A 18 14.09 20.06 3.57
CA HIS A 18 14.12 20.26 2.12
C HIS A 18 15.55 20.29 1.54
N SER A 19 16.60 20.32 2.36
CA SER A 19 17.98 20.21 1.89
C SER A 19 18.36 18.77 1.50
N ILE A 20 17.61 17.78 2.00
CA ILE A 20 17.81 16.38 1.64
C ILE A 20 17.22 16.13 0.24
N PRO A 21 18.01 15.62 -0.72
CA PRO A 21 17.54 15.38 -2.07
C PRO A 21 16.31 14.48 -2.11
N GLY A 22 15.32 14.85 -2.93
CA GLY A 22 14.08 14.09 -3.10
C GLY A 22 13.11 14.14 -1.91
N ASN A 23 13.42 14.88 -0.83
CA ASN A 23 12.56 14.95 0.35
C ASN A 23 11.41 15.96 0.18
N GLY A 24 11.61 17.02 -0.62
CA GLY A 24 10.62 18.07 -0.84
C GLY A 24 11.23 19.37 -1.35
N GLY A 25 10.56 20.47 -1.08
CA GLY A 25 11.00 21.83 -1.41
C GLY A 25 10.53 22.35 -2.77
N GLN A 26 10.94 23.58 -3.06
CA GLN A 26 10.57 24.28 -4.29
C GLN A 26 11.15 23.59 -5.52
N GLU A 27 12.38 23.10 -5.44
CA GLU A 27 13.02 22.34 -6.53
C GLU A 27 12.17 21.11 -6.93
N CYS A 28 11.70 20.33 -5.95
CA CYS A 28 10.82 19.21 -6.23
C CYS A 28 9.45 19.65 -6.75
N SER A 29 8.91 20.75 -6.24
CA SER A 29 7.62 21.29 -6.67
C SER A 29 7.65 21.75 -8.14
N ASP A 30 8.78 22.34 -8.55
CA ASP A 30 9.03 22.89 -9.89
C ASP A 30 9.73 21.91 -10.85
N PHE A 31 9.98 20.67 -10.40
CA PHE A 31 10.66 19.63 -11.20
C PHE A 31 9.98 19.41 -12.57
N ILE A 32 8.67 19.62 -12.65
CA ILE A 32 7.89 19.70 -13.90
C ILE A 32 7.08 20.99 -13.97
N GLY A 33 6.81 21.44 -15.19
CA GLY A 33 5.97 22.60 -15.44
C GLY A 33 4.53 22.40 -14.95
N GLY A 34 3.91 23.48 -14.44
CA GLY A 34 2.55 23.45 -13.90
C GLY A 34 1.50 22.94 -14.89
N THR A 35 1.62 23.27 -16.17
CA THR A 35 0.73 22.75 -17.23
C THR A 35 0.83 21.23 -17.36
N GLN A 36 2.04 20.69 -17.43
CA GLN A 36 2.27 19.24 -17.46
C GLN A 36 1.71 18.59 -16.19
N ARG A 37 1.94 19.22 -15.02
CA ARG A 37 1.41 18.73 -13.75
C ARG A 37 -0.10 18.56 -13.79
N ILE A 38 -0.83 19.62 -14.18
CA ILE A 38 -2.30 19.62 -14.27
C ILE A 38 -2.79 18.59 -15.28
N VAL A 39 -2.21 18.56 -16.49
CA VAL A 39 -2.64 17.63 -17.56
C VAL A 39 -2.49 16.18 -17.10
N GLU A 40 -1.32 15.79 -16.60
CA GLU A 40 -1.11 14.43 -16.08
C GLU A 40 -2.06 14.11 -14.92
N THR A 41 -2.26 15.05 -13.98
CA THR A 41 -3.17 14.86 -12.85
C THR A 41 -4.60 14.61 -13.30
N VAL A 42 -5.12 15.45 -14.19
CA VAL A 42 -6.48 15.30 -14.73
C VAL A 42 -6.60 13.97 -15.47
N PHE A 43 -5.59 13.61 -16.28
CA PHE A 43 -5.57 12.34 -16.99
C PHE A 43 -5.63 11.13 -16.04
N PHE A 44 -4.74 11.06 -15.06
CA PHE A 44 -4.70 9.96 -14.09
C PHE A 44 -5.95 9.91 -13.20
N MET A 45 -6.50 11.06 -12.81
CA MET A 45 -7.74 11.12 -12.03
C MET A 45 -8.95 10.65 -12.83
N VAL A 46 -9.07 11.05 -14.11
CA VAL A 46 -10.14 10.57 -15.00
C VAL A 46 -9.99 9.06 -15.25
N LEU A 47 -8.79 8.60 -15.58
CA LEU A 47 -8.50 7.19 -15.78
C LEU A 47 -8.80 6.37 -14.52
N GLY A 48 -8.27 6.78 -13.38
CA GLY A 48 -8.49 6.12 -12.09
C GLY A 48 -9.97 6.08 -11.69
N SER A 49 -10.69 7.19 -11.85
CA SER A 49 -12.12 7.26 -11.57
C SER A 49 -12.95 6.37 -12.51
N GLY A 50 -12.56 6.30 -13.80
CA GLY A 50 -13.15 5.38 -14.76
C GLY A 50 -12.96 3.92 -14.34
N LEU A 51 -11.72 3.53 -14.00
CA LEU A 51 -11.39 2.18 -13.53
C LEU A 51 -12.18 1.82 -12.25
N LEU A 52 -12.30 2.76 -11.30
CA LEU A 52 -13.11 2.57 -10.09
C LEU A 52 -14.59 2.37 -10.41
N TYR A 53 -15.17 3.20 -11.28
CA TYR A 53 -16.58 3.11 -11.65
C TYR A 53 -16.92 1.77 -12.31
N PHE A 54 -16.10 1.31 -13.25
CA PHE A 54 -16.28 0.01 -13.90
C PHE A 54 -15.96 -1.16 -12.96
N GLY A 55 -14.92 -1.05 -12.14
CA GLY A 55 -14.51 -2.05 -11.17
C GLY A 55 -15.55 -2.28 -10.07
N TYR A 56 -16.14 -1.21 -9.53
CA TYR A 56 -17.16 -1.28 -8.48
C TYR A 56 -18.38 -2.08 -8.92
N LYS A 57 -18.90 -1.81 -10.13
CA LYS A 57 -20.03 -2.57 -10.69
C LYS A 57 -19.72 -4.06 -10.85
N SER A 58 -18.44 -4.38 -11.07
CA SER A 58 -17.96 -5.74 -11.26
C SER A 58 -17.85 -6.52 -9.95
N ILE A 59 -17.36 -5.89 -8.88
CA ILE A 59 -17.19 -6.53 -7.56
C ILE A 59 -18.49 -6.63 -6.78
N ALA A 60 -19.38 -5.65 -6.90
CA ALA A 60 -20.70 -5.69 -6.27
C ALA A 60 -21.54 -6.93 -6.68
N ARG A 61 -21.16 -7.59 -7.77
CA ARG A 61 -21.80 -8.79 -8.32
C ARG A 61 -20.87 -10.00 -8.33
N ASP A 62 -19.75 -9.99 -7.61
CA ASP A 62 -18.79 -11.09 -7.64
C ASP A 62 -19.33 -12.33 -6.92
N PRO A 63 -19.68 -13.42 -7.62
CA PRO A 63 -20.14 -14.65 -6.98
C PRO A 63 -19.01 -15.37 -6.22
N GLY A 64 -17.75 -14.96 -6.43
CA GLY A 64 -16.58 -15.54 -5.78
C GLY A 64 -16.34 -15.07 -4.34
N LEU A 65 -17.22 -14.23 -3.77
CA LEU A 65 -17.13 -13.83 -2.36
C LEU A 65 -17.71 -14.91 -1.44
N PRO A 66 -17.02 -15.32 -0.36
CA PRO A 66 -17.53 -16.34 0.55
C PRO A 66 -18.85 -15.91 1.20
N SER A 67 -19.80 -16.86 1.32
CA SER A 67 -21.08 -16.64 2.02
C SER A 67 -21.03 -17.00 3.50
N LYS A 68 -20.04 -17.81 3.90
CA LYS A 68 -19.80 -18.26 5.29
C LYS A 68 -18.35 -18.01 5.68
N TYR A 69 -18.16 -17.61 6.92
CA TYR A 69 -16.86 -17.26 7.49
C TYR A 69 -16.63 -18.04 8.77
N ASP A 70 -15.49 -18.71 8.86
CA ASP A 70 -15.01 -19.23 10.14
C ASP A 70 -14.50 -18.07 10.99
N ARG A 71 -14.95 -17.99 12.24
CA ARG A 71 -14.60 -16.93 13.19
C ARG A 71 -13.57 -17.38 14.22
N THR A 72 -13.01 -18.58 14.09
CA THR A 72 -11.88 -18.99 14.93
C THR A 72 -10.71 -18.03 14.73
N ASP A 73 -10.13 -17.58 15.82
CA ASP A 73 -9.04 -16.61 15.84
C ASP A 73 -7.75 -17.28 16.35
N PRO A 74 -6.82 -17.67 15.46
CA PRO A 74 -5.63 -18.41 15.84
C PRO A 74 -4.64 -17.54 16.63
N THR A 75 -3.92 -18.14 17.58
CA THR A 75 -2.88 -17.46 18.37
C THR A 75 -1.84 -16.75 17.50
N ILE A 76 -1.43 -17.35 16.39
CA ILE A 76 -0.43 -16.76 15.48
C ILE A 76 -0.93 -15.44 14.89
N LYS A 77 -2.23 -15.32 14.57
CA LYS A 77 -2.85 -14.08 14.06
C LYS A 77 -2.69 -12.93 15.06
N ARG A 78 -2.87 -13.23 16.36
CA ARG A 78 -2.69 -12.25 17.45
C ARG A 78 -1.24 -11.87 17.65
N VAL A 79 -0.31 -12.83 17.54
CA VAL A 79 1.13 -12.54 17.64
C VAL A 79 1.55 -11.61 16.50
N LEU A 80 1.12 -11.89 15.26
CA LEU A 80 1.37 -11.02 14.11
C LEU A 80 0.75 -9.63 14.27
N LEU A 81 -0.47 -9.54 14.83
CA LEU A 81 -1.10 -8.26 15.15
C LEU A 81 -0.25 -7.43 16.10
N VAL A 82 0.22 -8.04 17.20
CA VAL A 82 1.07 -7.36 18.19
C VAL A 82 2.38 -6.90 17.55
N MET A 83 3.05 -7.76 16.78
CA MET A 83 4.29 -7.37 16.10
C MET A 83 4.07 -6.21 15.13
N LEU A 84 3.01 -6.25 14.32
CA LEU A 84 2.75 -5.20 13.34
C LEU A 84 2.34 -3.88 13.99
N CYS A 85 1.51 -3.92 15.04
CA CYS A 85 1.15 -2.75 15.83
C CYS A 85 2.37 -2.13 16.53
N MET A 86 3.28 -2.96 17.06
CA MET A 86 4.51 -2.47 17.70
C MET A 86 5.42 -1.80 16.68
N THR A 87 5.69 -2.44 15.55
CA THR A 87 6.51 -1.86 14.47
C THR A 87 5.90 -0.55 13.96
N PHE A 88 4.59 -0.52 13.70
CA PHE A 88 3.91 0.68 13.22
C PHE A 88 3.84 1.79 14.27
N GLY A 89 3.70 1.44 15.55
CA GLY A 89 3.74 2.39 16.65
C GLY A 89 5.12 3.03 16.82
N ILE A 90 6.20 2.26 16.68
CA ILE A 90 7.57 2.79 16.71
C ILE A 90 7.81 3.72 15.51
N GLU A 91 7.44 3.29 14.30
CA GLU A 91 7.52 4.13 13.09
C GLU A 91 6.75 5.44 13.25
N THR A 92 5.52 5.37 13.77
CA THR A 92 4.72 6.56 14.07
C THR A 92 5.41 7.45 15.10
N GLY A 93 6.02 6.86 16.14
CA GLY A 93 6.82 7.57 17.14
C GLY A 93 8.00 8.33 16.54
N PHE A 94 8.74 7.73 15.60
CA PHE A 94 9.78 8.43 14.85
C PHE A 94 9.22 9.63 14.08
N LYS A 95 8.07 9.47 13.40
CA LYS A 95 7.45 10.57 12.64
C LYS A 95 6.91 11.71 13.50
N PHE A 96 6.45 11.42 14.71
CA PHE A 96 6.15 12.48 15.69
C PHE A 96 7.44 13.15 16.21
N ALA A 97 8.49 12.38 16.48
CA ALA A 97 9.75 12.92 16.99
C ALA A 97 10.48 13.80 15.97
N SER A 98 10.39 13.47 14.68
CA SER A 98 10.99 14.24 13.59
C SER A 98 10.08 15.35 13.05
N GLY A 99 8.80 15.43 13.45
CA GLY A 99 7.87 16.42 12.89
C GLY A 99 7.50 16.15 11.42
N GLU A 100 7.44 14.88 11.04
CA GLU A 100 7.19 14.42 9.67
C GLU A 100 6.01 13.44 9.58
N VAL A 101 4.98 13.62 10.43
CA VAL A 101 3.79 12.75 10.51
C VAL A 101 3.07 12.63 9.16
N ILE A 102 3.20 13.61 8.28
CA ILE A 102 2.65 13.59 6.93
C ILE A 102 3.12 12.38 6.11
N TYR A 103 4.32 11.83 6.36
CA TYR A 103 4.78 10.62 5.67
C TYR A 103 4.00 9.36 6.05
N LEU A 104 3.14 9.38 7.08
CA LEU A 104 2.19 8.29 7.33
C LEU A 104 1.16 8.11 6.18
N LEU A 105 1.06 9.10 5.28
CA LEU A 105 0.30 8.98 4.03
C LEU A 105 1.04 8.16 2.95
N ASN A 106 2.32 7.81 3.14
CA ASN A 106 2.98 6.95 2.17
C ASN A 106 2.31 5.55 2.12
N PRO A 107 2.18 4.93 0.94
CA PRO A 107 1.39 3.71 0.78
C PRO A 107 1.81 2.53 1.68
N CYS A 108 3.10 2.38 2.01
CA CYS A 108 3.55 1.30 2.91
C CYS A 108 2.91 1.39 4.31
N HIS A 109 2.70 2.60 4.83
CA HIS A 109 2.01 2.84 6.10
C HIS A 109 0.52 2.52 6.00
N LEU A 110 -0.14 2.91 4.91
CA LEU A 110 -1.54 2.53 4.67
C LEU A 110 -1.71 1.01 4.53
N VAL A 111 -0.79 0.34 3.81
CA VAL A 111 -0.78 -1.13 3.72
C VAL A 111 -0.59 -1.75 5.11
N THR A 112 0.27 -1.17 5.95
CA THR A 112 0.45 -1.61 7.34
C THR A 112 -0.86 -1.48 8.13
N MET A 113 -1.55 -0.33 8.06
CA MET A 113 -2.84 -0.13 8.71
C MET A 113 -3.92 -1.11 8.20
N VAL A 114 -3.96 -1.36 6.89
CA VAL A 114 -4.86 -2.35 6.27
C VAL A 114 -4.59 -3.75 6.82
N GLN A 115 -3.32 -4.15 6.94
CA GLN A 115 -2.96 -5.45 7.50
C GLN A 115 -3.25 -5.55 9.00
N ILE A 116 -3.04 -4.48 9.78
CA ILE A 116 -3.47 -4.40 11.17
C ILE A 116 -5.00 -4.62 11.26
N TYR A 117 -5.79 -3.95 10.41
CA TYR A 117 -7.22 -4.16 10.34
C TYR A 117 -7.57 -5.64 10.03
N LEU A 118 -6.91 -6.26 9.05
CA LEU A 118 -7.18 -7.65 8.67
C LEU A 118 -6.80 -8.65 9.78
N LEU A 119 -5.76 -8.35 10.56
CA LEU A 119 -5.32 -9.14 11.70
C LEU A 119 -6.20 -8.93 12.95
N ALA A 120 -6.78 -7.74 13.13
CA ALA A 120 -7.64 -7.41 14.27
C ALA A 120 -9.12 -7.78 14.04
N ALA A 121 -9.62 -7.58 12.82
CA ALA A 121 -11.03 -7.74 12.50
C ALA A 121 -11.44 -9.22 12.43
N PRO A 122 -12.68 -9.54 12.84
CA PRO A 122 -13.24 -10.87 12.61
C PRO A 122 -13.48 -11.08 11.11
N PRO A 123 -13.27 -12.32 10.61
CA PRO A 123 -13.55 -12.69 9.22
C PRO A 123 -14.95 -12.28 8.76
N SER A 124 -15.01 -11.57 7.62
CA SER A 124 -16.22 -10.98 7.04
C SER A 124 -16.02 -10.71 5.55
N GLN A 125 -17.10 -10.38 4.84
CA GLN A 125 -17.02 -9.96 3.45
C GLN A 125 -16.14 -8.73 3.27
N SER A 126 -16.23 -7.76 4.19
CA SER A 126 -15.34 -6.59 4.20
C SER A 126 -13.88 -7.00 4.33
N SER A 127 -13.57 -7.97 5.20
CA SER A 127 -12.20 -8.50 5.34
C SER A 127 -11.71 -9.12 4.04
N THR A 128 -12.56 -9.88 3.32
CA THR A 128 -12.22 -10.45 2.01
C THR A 128 -11.96 -9.38 0.96
N VAL A 129 -12.83 -8.37 0.87
CA VAL A 129 -12.68 -7.25 -0.07
C VAL A 129 -11.36 -6.51 0.21
N VAL A 130 -11.11 -6.14 1.46
CA VAL A 130 -9.91 -5.42 1.88
C VAL A 130 -8.65 -6.27 1.64
N PHE A 131 -8.70 -7.56 1.93
CA PHE A 131 -7.59 -8.47 1.69
C PHE A 131 -7.26 -8.58 0.21
N ARG A 132 -8.25 -8.85 -0.66
CA ARG A 132 -8.04 -8.95 -2.11
C ARG A 132 -7.46 -7.67 -2.70
N LEU A 133 -8.00 -6.51 -2.33
CA LEU A 133 -7.46 -5.22 -2.77
C LEU A 133 -6.01 -5.02 -2.27
N GLY A 134 -5.76 -5.29 -0.99
CA GLY A 134 -4.44 -5.13 -0.37
C GLY A 134 -3.35 -6.01 -1.01
N MET A 135 -3.71 -7.23 -1.44
CA MET A 135 -2.80 -8.13 -2.15
C MET A 135 -2.25 -7.53 -3.45
N HIS A 136 -3.05 -6.72 -4.16
CA HIS A 136 -2.59 -6.02 -5.36
C HIS A 136 -1.63 -4.87 -5.08
N TRP A 137 -1.56 -4.35 -3.85
CA TRP A 137 -0.60 -3.32 -3.45
C TRP A 137 0.73 -3.88 -2.95
N GLY A 138 0.89 -5.21 -2.91
CA GLY A 138 2.11 -5.90 -2.47
C GLY A 138 3.36 -5.55 -3.28
N HIS A 139 3.20 -5.07 -4.52
CA HIS A 139 4.33 -4.60 -5.32
C HIS A 139 5.02 -3.37 -4.70
N GLY A 140 4.30 -2.55 -3.92
CA GLY A 140 4.88 -1.36 -3.27
C GLY A 140 5.95 -1.74 -2.24
N PRO A 141 5.63 -2.57 -1.22
CA PRO A 141 6.60 -3.01 -0.24
C PRO A 141 7.85 -3.71 -0.81
N ILE A 142 7.70 -4.55 -1.84
CA ILE A 142 8.88 -5.17 -2.47
C ILE A 142 9.74 -4.17 -3.24
N LEU A 143 9.14 -3.18 -3.92
CA LEU A 143 9.90 -2.11 -4.56
C LEU A 143 10.65 -1.27 -3.54
N ALA A 144 10.06 -1.01 -2.37
CA ALA A 144 10.72 -0.32 -1.27
C ALA A 144 11.91 -1.13 -0.71
N LEU A 145 11.85 -2.45 -0.69
CA LEU A 145 13.00 -3.29 -0.32
C LEU A 145 14.10 -3.32 -1.39
N LEU A 146 13.74 -3.27 -2.68
CA LEU A 146 14.68 -3.29 -3.80
C LEU A 146 15.35 -1.93 -4.07
N PHE A 147 14.60 -0.85 -3.88
CA PHE A 147 15.02 0.53 -4.14
C PHE A 147 14.76 1.41 -2.91
N PRO A 148 15.43 1.12 -1.77
CA PRO A 148 15.10 1.75 -0.51
C PRO A 148 15.46 3.24 -0.51
N VAL A 149 14.60 4.06 0.10
CA VAL A 149 14.82 5.50 0.31
C VAL A 149 15.11 5.70 1.79
N LEU A 150 16.40 5.66 2.16
CA LEU A 150 16.86 5.72 3.55
C LEU A 150 17.55 7.03 3.91
N ASN A 151 17.79 7.91 2.94
CA ASN A 151 18.50 9.18 3.14
C ASN A 151 17.75 10.19 4.03
N THR A 152 16.48 9.91 4.34
CA THR A 152 15.62 10.70 5.23
C THR A 152 15.40 10.03 6.59
N ARG A 153 16.00 8.86 6.81
CA ARG A 153 15.87 8.05 8.03
C ARG A 153 17.06 8.31 8.96
N LEU A 154 16.98 9.38 9.74
CA LEU A 154 18.14 9.94 10.46
C LEU A 154 18.24 9.46 11.91
N LEU A 155 17.16 8.94 12.49
CA LEU A 155 17.15 8.51 13.89
C LEU A 155 17.74 7.10 14.05
N PRO A 156 18.39 6.80 15.18
CA PRO A 156 18.87 5.44 15.47
C PRO A 156 17.74 4.43 15.38
N PHE A 157 17.99 3.30 14.72
CA PHE A 157 17.03 2.21 14.47
C PHE A 157 15.88 2.53 13.51
N GLU A 158 15.79 3.75 12.95
CA GLU A 158 14.76 4.10 11.98
C GLU A 158 14.89 3.29 10.67
N PRO A 159 16.09 3.10 10.08
CA PRO A 159 16.27 2.22 8.92
C PRO A 159 15.94 0.75 9.22
N GLU A 160 16.28 0.25 10.41
CA GLU A 160 16.01 -1.12 10.83
C GLU A 160 14.50 -1.36 10.97
N VAL A 161 13.78 -0.43 11.59
CA VAL A 161 12.31 -0.49 11.69
C VAL A 161 11.67 -0.42 10.31
N TYR A 162 12.21 0.39 9.39
CA TYR A 162 11.78 0.40 7.99
C TYR A 162 11.90 -1.00 7.37
N TYR A 163 13.05 -1.67 7.48
CA TYR A 163 13.20 -3.02 6.92
C TYR A 163 12.29 -4.04 7.60
N ILE A 164 12.17 -4.00 8.93
CA ILE A 164 11.28 -4.88 9.68
C ILE A 164 9.83 -4.71 9.22
N GLN A 165 9.36 -3.47 9.08
CA GLN A 165 8.02 -3.16 8.58
C GLN A 165 7.81 -3.77 7.19
N HIS A 166 8.71 -3.52 6.25
CA HIS A 166 8.57 -3.96 4.87
C HIS A 166 8.62 -5.48 4.74
N VAL A 167 9.47 -6.15 5.53
CA VAL A 167 9.50 -7.62 5.61
C VAL A 167 8.19 -8.17 6.18
N LEU A 168 7.67 -7.59 7.26
CA LEU A 168 6.40 -8.03 7.86
C LEU A 168 5.24 -7.90 6.86
N ILE A 169 5.11 -6.75 6.21
CA ILE A 169 3.97 -6.48 5.31
C ILE A 169 4.06 -7.20 3.97
N TYR A 170 5.21 -7.73 3.59
CA TYR A 170 5.39 -8.44 2.32
C TYR A 170 5.64 -9.94 2.47
N PHE A 171 6.56 -10.35 3.35
CA PHE A 171 6.99 -11.75 3.45
C PHE A 171 6.31 -12.54 4.56
N VAL A 172 5.66 -11.88 5.53
CA VAL A 172 5.13 -12.57 6.73
C VAL A 172 3.61 -12.56 6.78
N VAL A 173 3.00 -11.37 6.81
CA VAL A 173 1.55 -11.26 7.03
C VAL A 173 0.74 -11.74 5.83
N PRO A 174 0.98 -11.32 4.58
CA PRO A 174 0.19 -11.81 3.45
C PRO A 174 0.25 -13.33 3.26
N PRO A 175 1.42 -14.00 3.33
CA PRO A 175 1.49 -15.47 3.23
C PRO A 175 0.76 -16.17 4.37
N TYR A 176 0.84 -15.65 5.59
CA TYR A 176 0.10 -16.20 6.72
C TYR A 176 -1.42 -16.10 6.52
N LEU A 177 -1.92 -14.94 6.07
CA LEU A 177 -3.34 -14.75 5.79
C LEU A 177 -3.79 -15.68 4.64
N LEU A 178 -3.01 -15.78 3.55
CA LEU A 178 -3.28 -16.73 2.46
C LEU A 178 -3.34 -18.19 2.96
N TRP A 179 -2.44 -18.59 3.85
CA TRP A 179 -2.45 -19.94 4.44
C TRP A 179 -3.70 -20.20 5.28
N MET A 180 -4.16 -19.21 6.06
CA MET A 180 -5.41 -19.34 6.81
C MET A 180 -6.62 -19.56 5.90
N GLY A 181 -6.64 -18.94 4.71
CA GLY A 181 -7.76 -19.03 3.78
C GLY A 181 -9.06 -18.45 4.34
N GLY A 182 -10.22 -19.01 3.96
CA GLY A 182 -11.52 -18.52 4.40
C GLY A 182 -11.80 -17.11 3.90
N ALA A 183 -11.79 -16.12 4.80
CA ALA A 183 -11.91 -14.71 4.40
C ALA A 183 -10.71 -14.21 3.58
N TYR A 184 -9.55 -14.84 3.73
CA TYR A 184 -8.30 -14.41 3.11
C TYR A 184 -8.02 -15.23 1.84
N THR A 185 -9.00 -15.23 0.93
CA THR A 185 -8.91 -15.89 -0.37
C THR A 185 -8.79 -14.84 -1.47
N VAL A 186 -7.95 -15.13 -2.47
CA VAL A 186 -7.80 -14.29 -3.66
C VAL A 186 -8.75 -14.73 -4.77
N GLU A 187 -8.93 -13.85 -5.75
CA GLU A 187 -9.63 -14.14 -6.99
C GLU A 187 -8.81 -15.07 -7.91
N ARG A 188 -9.51 -15.69 -8.89
CA ARG A 188 -8.86 -16.54 -9.91
C ARG A 188 -7.84 -15.77 -10.74
N VAL A 189 -6.89 -16.48 -11.34
CA VAL A 189 -5.84 -15.85 -12.18
C VAL A 189 -6.44 -15.12 -13.38
N SER A 190 -7.47 -15.70 -13.98
CA SER A 190 -8.22 -15.10 -15.10
C SER A 190 -9.09 -13.90 -14.72
N ASP A 191 -9.34 -13.68 -13.43
CA ASP A 191 -10.16 -12.57 -12.95
C ASP A 191 -9.30 -11.31 -12.74
N LEU A 192 -9.47 -10.34 -13.64
CA LEU A 192 -8.75 -9.06 -13.61
C LEU A 192 -9.56 -7.93 -12.94
N ARG A 193 -10.80 -8.20 -12.52
CA ARG A 193 -11.68 -7.16 -11.96
C ARG A 193 -11.10 -6.51 -10.70
N TRP A 194 -10.48 -7.34 -9.85
CA TRP A 194 -9.79 -6.92 -8.63
C TRP A 194 -8.51 -6.12 -8.92
N SER A 195 -7.74 -6.51 -9.94
CA SER A 195 -6.58 -5.73 -10.43
C SER A 195 -7.01 -4.35 -10.93
N ILE A 196 -8.09 -4.29 -11.72
CA ILE A 196 -8.61 -3.06 -12.34
C ILE A 196 -9.05 -2.06 -11.26
N ILE A 197 -9.87 -2.49 -10.30
CA ILE A 197 -10.30 -1.58 -9.23
C ILE A 197 -9.11 -1.14 -8.38
N SER A 198 -8.17 -2.04 -8.10
CA SER A 198 -7.00 -1.75 -7.27
C SER A 198 -6.12 -0.68 -7.92
N LEU A 199 -5.90 -0.80 -9.24
CA LEU A 199 -5.23 0.22 -10.03
C LEU A 199 -5.98 1.57 -9.99
N GLY A 200 -7.30 1.54 -10.09
CA GLY A 200 -8.15 2.74 -9.95
C GLY A 200 -7.97 3.43 -8.59
N ILE A 201 -7.97 2.66 -7.48
CA ILE A 201 -7.70 3.19 -6.13
C ILE A 201 -6.30 3.79 -6.09
N GLN A 202 -5.30 3.08 -6.63
CA GLN A 202 -3.92 3.54 -6.61
C GLN A 202 -3.75 4.88 -7.34
N TYR A 203 -4.26 5.01 -8.57
CA TYR A 203 -4.17 6.27 -9.32
C TYR A 203 -4.90 7.42 -8.62
N THR A 204 -6.13 7.18 -8.16
CA THR A 204 -6.90 8.23 -7.49
C THR A 204 -6.30 8.65 -6.15
N TYR A 205 -5.70 7.72 -5.39
CA TYR A 205 -5.01 8.03 -4.14
C TYR A 205 -3.74 8.88 -4.37
N HIS A 206 -2.93 8.51 -5.36
CA HIS A 206 -1.66 9.20 -5.63
C HIS A 206 -1.89 10.59 -6.23
N PHE A 207 -2.68 10.70 -7.30
CA PHE A 207 -2.90 11.97 -8.00
C PHE A 207 -3.98 12.84 -7.35
N GLY A 208 -4.74 12.31 -6.40
CA GLY A 208 -5.71 13.05 -5.59
C GLY A 208 -5.10 13.52 -4.27
N PRO A 209 -5.40 12.86 -3.14
CA PRO A 209 -5.00 13.34 -1.82
C PRO A 209 -3.49 13.44 -1.66
N LEU A 210 -2.72 12.45 -2.14
CA LEU A 210 -1.28 12.44 -1.91
C LEU A 210 -0.59 13.60 -2.63
N GLN A 211 -0.87 13.80 -3.93
CA GLN A 211 -0.33 14.93 -4.68
C GLN A 211 -0.84 16.27 -4.15
N LEU A 212 -2.10 16.36 -3.73
CA LEU A 212 -2.65 17.59 -3.15
C LEU A 212 -1.88 17.99 -1.89
N PHE A 213 -1.71 17.08 -0.93
CA PHE A 213 -0.97 17.36 0.29
C PHE A 213 0.51 17.61 0.01
N ALA A 214 1.11 16.83 -0.90
CA ALA A 214 2.49 17.03 -1.32
C ALA A 214 2.70 18.46 -1.84
N TYR A 215 1.83 18.94 -2.73
CA TYR A 215 1.97 20.28 -3.32
C TYR A 215 1.70 21.40 -2.32
N LEU A 216 0.70 21.26 -1.46
CA LEU A 216 0.38 22.27 -0.42
C LEU A 216 1.49 22.41 0.62
N THR A 217 2.21 21.33 0.91
CA THR A 217 3.23 21.29 1.97
C THR A 217 4.65 21.32 1.43
N GLN A 218 4.83 21.21 0.11
CA GLN A 218 6.10 20.99 -0.56
C GLN A 218 6.85 19.72 -0.12
N VAL A 219 6.16 18.78 0.51
CA VAL A 219 6.72 17.49 0.93
C VAL A 219 6.59 16.49 -0.19
N ASN A 220 7.65 15.76 -0.54
CA ASN A 220 7.61 14.79 -1.63
C ASN A 220 6.96 13.45 -1.21
N LEU A 221 5.65 13.46 -0.92
CA LEU A 221 4.91 12.27 -0.53
C LEU A 221 4.86 11.25 -1.65
N ASN A 222 5.42 10.07 -1.41
CA ASN A 222 5.60 8.98 -2.36
C ASN A 222 5.98 9.43 -3.79
N ASN A 223 6.90 10.40 -3.89
CA ASN A 223 7.44 10.88 -5.17
C ASN A 223 6.42 11.59 -6.09
N MET A 224 5.41 12.24 -5.51
CA MET A 224 4.39 12.98 -6.27
C MET A 224 4.86 14.36 -6.76
N LEU A 225 5.89 14.95 -6.14
CA LEU A 225 6.47 16.22 -6.58
C LEU A 225 7.60 16.01 -7.57
N CYS A 226 8.55 15.14 -7.22
CA CYS A 226 9.76 14.80 -7.97
C CYS A 226 10.06 13.28 -7.82
N PRO A 227 10.77 12.66 -8.76
CA PRO A 227 11.14 11.25 -8.69
C PRO A 227 12.04 10.96 -7.48
N ALA A 228 12.02 9.70 -7.01
CA ALA A 228 12.98 9.26 -6.01
C ALA A 228 14.41 9.33 -6.56
N ILE A 229 15.39 9.46 -5.66
CA ILE A 229 16.82 9.37 -6.04
C ILE A 229 17.13 8.00 -6.67
N SER A 230 16.46 6.96 -6.18
CA SER A 230 16.62 5.58 -6.64
C SER A 230 15.72 5.21 -7.84
N ASP A 231 14.96 6.17 -8.40
CA ASP A 231 14.01 5.89 -9.47
C ASP A 231 14.75 5.54 -10.80
N PRO A 232 14.56 4.33 -11.36
CA PRO A 232 15.18 3.95 -12.63
C PRO A 232 14.63 4.73 -13.84
N PHE A 233 13.51 5.43 -13.68
CA PHE A 233 12.87 6.27 -14.70
C PHE A 233 13.00 7.77 -14.38
N HIS A 234 14.04 8.16 -13.63
CA HIS A 234 14.29 9.55 -13.27
C HIS A 234 14.33 10.47 -14.50
N GLY A 235 13.55 11.55 -14.45
CA GLY A 235 13.43 12.53 -15.54
C GLY A 235 12.02 13.12 -15.58
N GLN A 236 11.76 14.11 -16.43
CA GLN A 236 10.49 14.88 -16.42
C GLN A 236 9.22 14.07 -16.70
N TYR A 237 9.33 12.82 -17.15
CA TYR A 237 8.21 11.94 -17.47
C TYR A 237 8.08 10.73 -16.53
N TRP A 238 8.75 10.70 -15.36
CA TRP A 238 8.68 9.60 -14.39
C TRP A 238 7.24 9.21 -14.01
N ARG A 239 6.34 10.20 -13.87
CA ARG A 239 4.92 9.92 -13.62
C ARG A 239 4.26 9.24 -14.81
N CYS A 240 4.57 9.63 -16.04
CA CYS A 240 4.07 8.94 -17.24
C CYS A 240 4.57 7.50 -17.35
N TRP A 241 5.79 7.20 -16.89
CA TRP A 241 6.27 5.81 -16.80
C TRP A 241 5.39 4.95 -15.91
N SER A 242 4.73 5.55 -14.92
CA SER A 242 3.77 4.85 -14.06
C SER A 242 2.56 4.32 -14.82
N LEU A 243 2.26 4.82 -16.03
CA LEU A 243 1.22 4.25 -16.90
C LEU A 243 1.55 2.84 -17.40
N PHE A 244 2.82 2.46 -17.40
CA PHE A 244 3.27 1.17 -17.91
C PHE A 244 3.60 0.23 -16.77
N HIS A 245 4.47 0.67 -15.85
CA HIS A 245 4.95 -0.23 -14.80
C HIS A 245 3.87 -0.47 -13.73
N GLN A 246 3.02 0.50 -13.37
CA GLN A 246 2.03 0.27 -12.32
C GLN A 246 0.93 -0.72 -12.75
N PRO A 247 0.34 -0.64 -13.95
CA PRO A 247 -0.57 -1.68 -14.42
C PRO A 247 0.12 -3.04 -14.53
N PHE A 248 1.32 -3.09 -15.11
CA PHE A 248 2.06 -4.35 -15.21
C PHE A 248 2.28 -5.00 -13.84
N LEU A 249 2.77 -4.25 -12.86
CA LEU A 249 2.98 -4.74 -11.50
C LEU A 249 1.65 -5.12 -10.85
N THR A 250 0.63 -4.27 -10.90
CA THR A 250 -0.68 -4.55 -10.27
C THR A 250 -1.32 -5.83 -10.81
N PHE A 251 -1.18 -6.10 -12.11
CA PHE A 251 -1.80 -7.25 -12.78
C PHE A 251 -0.96 -8.52 -12.63
N CYS A 252 0.36 -8.44 -12.75
CA CYS A 252 1.23 -9.62 -12.75
C CYS A 252 1.68 -10.00 -11.33
N HIS A 253 2.07 -9.02 -10.50
CA HIS A 253 2.69 -9.26 -9.21
C HIS A 253 1.81 -10.13 -8.30
N ASN A 254 0.56 -9.72 -8.06
CA ASN A 254 -0.33 -10.46 -7.15
C ASN A 254 -0.53 -11.91 -7.61
N LYS A 255 -0.68 -12.13 -8.93
CA LYS A 255 -0.92 -13.46 -9.49
C LYS A 255 0.31 -14.36 -9.31
N ILE A 256 1.49 -13.86 -9.67
CA ILE A 256 2.75 -14.59 -9.51
C ILE A 256 3.02 -14.85 -8.03
N TYR A 257 2.90 -13.82 -7.20
CA TYR A 257 3.12 -13.88 -5.75
C TYR A 257 2.22 -14.92 -5.09
N THR A 258 0.91 -14.86 -5.36
CA THR A 258 -0.05 -15.82 -4.81
C THR A 258 0.28 -17.24 -5.28
N ALA A 259 0.57 -17.44 -6.56
CA ALA A 259 0.91 -18.75 -7.09
C ALA A 259 2.15 -19.34 -6.41
N MET A 260 3.19 -18.53 -6.23
CA MET A 260 4.41 -18.94 -5.52
C MET A 260 4.12 -19.30 -4.06
N VAL A 261 3.44 -18.41 -3.33
CA VAL A 261 3.13 -18.60 -1.91
C VAL A 261 2.24 -19.83 -1.71
N MET A 262 1.18 -19.98 -2.51
CA MET A 262 0.29 -21.14 -2.43
C MET A 262 1.01 -22.43 -2.86
N GLY A 263 1.92 -22.39 -3.83
CA GLY A 263 2.76 -23.53 -4.18
C GLY A 263 3.59 -24.02 -2.99
N ILE A 264 4.20 -23.09 -2.24
CA ILE A 264 5.00 -23.39 -1.04
C ILE A 264 4.11 -23.87 0.12
N LEU A 265 2.94 -23.26 0.31
CA LEU A 265 2.11 -23.48 1.51
C LEU A 265 1.07 -24.60 1.35
N SER A 266 0.75 -25.01 0.13
CA SER A 266 -0.24 -26.06 -0.15
C SER A 266 0.02 -27.39 0.58
N PRO A 267 1.26 -27.88 0.77
CA PRO A 267 1.50 -29.12 1.51
C PRO A 267 1.18 -29.01 3.01
N PHE A 268 1.18 -27.79 3.55
CA PHE A 268 0.99 -27.51 4.98
C PHE A 268 -0.42 -27.00 5.30
N ARG A 269 -1.28 -26.84 4.29
CA ARG A 269 -2.63 -26.29 4.47
C ARG A 269 -3.61 -27.42 4.78
N LYS A 270 -4.35 -27.29 5.89
CA LYS A 270 -5.47 -28.20 6.18
C LYS A 270 -6.66 -27.82 5.29
N PRO A 271 -7.39 -28.80 4.71
CA PRO A 271 -8.58 -28.51 3.92
C PRO A 271 -9.62 -27.74 4.75
N SER A 272 -10.08 -26.61 4.22
CA SER A 272 -11.12 -25.80 4.88
C SER A 272 -12.45 -26.56 4.84
N LYS A 273 -13.04 -26.78 6.02
CA LYS A 273 -14.34 -27.47 6.15
C LYS A 273 -15.53 -26.65 5.65
N VAL A 274 -15.35 -25.35 5.39
CA VAL A 274 -16.46 -24.41 5.29
C VAL A 274 -16.90 -24.10 3.85
N ASN A 275 -16.06 -24.26 2.82
CA ASN A 275 -16.45 -23.91 1.44
C ASN A 275 -15.75 -24.71 0.33
N GLY A 276 -15.59 -26.03 0.45
CA GLY A 276 -15.13 -26.87 -0.69
C GLY A 276 -13.87 -26.35 -1.40
N ASP A 277 -13.01 -25.65 -0.67
CA ASP A 277 -11.86 -24.92 -1.20
C ASP A 277 -10.81 -25.97 -1.57
N THR A 278 -10.75 -26.33 -2.84
CA THR A 278 -9.87 -27.39 -3.36
C THR A 278 -8.40 -27.00 -3.28
N GLY A 279 -8.07 -25.77 -2.84
CA GLY A 279 -6.70 -25.28 -2.75
C GLY A 279 -6.00 -25.19 -4.12
N LYS A 280 -6.75 -25.38 -5.21
CA LYS A 280 -6.25 -25.31 -6.58
C LYS A 280 -6.55 -23.95 -7.16
N LEU A 281 -5.51 -23.29 -7.63
CA LEU A 281 -5.61 -22.13 -8.51
C LEU A 281 -6.09 -22.66 -9.88
N GLU A 282 -7.40 -22.63 -10.12
CA GLU A 282 -7.99 -22.79 -11.47
C GLU A 282 -8.22 -21.41 -12.12
#